data_AF-A0A6C0CPM9-F1
#
_entry.id   AF-A0A6C0CPM9-F1
#
_cell.length_a   1.000
_cell.length_b   1.000
_cell.length_c   1.000
_cell.angle_alpha   90.00
_cell.angle_beta   90.00
_cell.angle_gamma   90.00
#
_symmetry.space_group_name_H-M   'P 1'
#
loop_
_entity.id
_entity.type
_entity.pdbx_description
1 polymer ?
#
loop_
_entity_poly.entity_id
_entity_poly.type
_entity_poly.pdbx_seq_one_letter_code
_entity_poly.pdbx_strand_id
1 'polypeptide(L)'
;MGYAVELSFNAKKTFGILKKQQDIAVKAREFGCSSQYNMMELEGYGRKITKSESIHVVIYDDENVSSMYGFIREIKKLKIAFIECIYRDDCTCDLLYASGHYLKKLDKPTSLKIRRSMKSPSDQVAENIIKIINNK
;
A
#
# COMPACT_ATOMS: atom_id res chain seq x y z
N MET A 1 -11.20 -14.55 0.82
CA MET A 1 -10.69 -13.55 1.78
C MET A 1 -9.23 -13.35 1.47
N GLY A 2 -8.71 -12.14 1.63
CA GLY A 2 -7.39 -11.82 1.12
C GLY A 2 -6.80 -10.56 1.74
N TYR A 3 -5.74 -10.06 1.12
CA TYR A 3 -4.99 -8.91 1.56
C TYR A 3 -4.86 -7.91 0.41
N ALA A 4 -5.13 -6.64 0.70
CA ALA A 4 -4.90 -5.55 -0.21
C ALA A 4 -3.63 -4.80 0.19
N VAL A 5 -2.76 -4.56 -0.79
CA VAL A 5 -1.57 -3.70 -0.68
C VAL A 5 -1.83 -2.43 -1.47
N GLU A 6 -1.94 -1.29 -0.76
CA GLU A 6 -2.05 0.01 -1.41
C GLU A 6 -0.68 0.66 -1.57
N LEU A 7 -0.40 1.03 -2.81
CA LEU A 7 0.80 1.72 -3.22
C LEU A 7 0.45 3.11 -3.74
N SER A 8 1.28 4.10 -3.46
CA SER A 8 1.13 5.45 -4.00
C SER A 8 2.42 5.99 -4.58
N PHE A 9 2.28 6.89 -5.55
CA PHE A 9 3.34 7.81 -5.92
C PHE A 9 2.77 9.09 -6.51
N ASN A 10 3.50 10.18 -6.31
CA ASN A 10 3.07 11.49 -6.79
C ASN A 10 3.14 11.54 -8.32
N ALA A 11 1.98 11.58 -8.96
CA ALA A 11 1.86 11.58 -10.41
C ALA A 11 2.50 12.82 -11.03
N LYS A 12 2.31 14.00 -10.42
CA LYS A 12 2.88 15.26 -10.93
C LYS A 12 4.41 15.29 -10.92
N LYS A 13 5.04 14.64 -9.93
CA LYS A 13 6.51 14.59 -9.78
C LYS A 13 7.15 13.39 -10.47
N THR A 14 6.36 12.49 -11.02
CA THR A 14 6.84 11.25 -11.63
C THR A 14 6.87 11.40 -13.14
N PHE A 15 8.04 11.24 -13.75
CA PHE A 15 8.15 11.07 -15.19
C PHE A 15 7.75 9.64 -15.59
N GLY A 16 7.03 9.49 -16.70
CA GLY A 16 6.65 8.16 -17.21
C GLY A 16 5.67 7.40 -16.31
N ILE A 17 4.61 8.07 -15.84
CA ILE A 17 3.57 7.50 -14.97
C ILE A 17 3.11 6.13 -15.50
N LEU A 18 2.66 6.05 -16.76
CA LEU A 18 2.15 4.82 -17.37
C LEU A 18 3.15 3.66 -17.28
N LYS A 19 4.44 3.93 -17.52
CA LYS A 19 5.48 2.91 -17.41
C LYS A 19 5.59 2.41 -15.96
N LYS A 20 5.59 3.32 -15.00
CA LYS A 20 5.65 2.98 -13.57
C LYS A 20 4.42 2.20 -13.09
N GLN A 21 3.23 2.59 -13.56
CA GLN A 21 1.99 1.85 -13.34
C GLN A 21 2.08 0.44 -13.91
N GLN A 22 2.60 0.31 -15.14
CA GLN A 22 2.82 -0.98 -15.78
C GLN A 22 3.86 -1.84 -15.05
N ASP A 23 4.96 -1.24 -14.58
CA ASP A 23 6.01 -1.95 -13.83
C ASP A 23 5.44 -2.54 -12.53
N ILE A 24 4.63 -1.77 -11.79
CA ILE A 24 3.89 -2.27 -10.61
C ILE A 24 2.97 -3.42 -11.02
N ALA A 25 2.21 -3.25 -12.11
CA ALA A 25 1.23 -4.24 -12.53
C ALA A 25 1.84 -5.55 -13.03
N VAL A 26 3.00 -5.48 -13.68
CA VAL A 26 3.80 -6.64 -14.07
C VAL A 26 4.31 -7.35 -12.83
N LYS A 27 4.89 -6.62 -11.87
CA LYS A 27 5.37 -7.22 -10.61
C LYS A 27 4.23 -7.87 -9.83
N ALA A 28 3.08 -7.22 -9.71
CA ALA A 28 1.91 -7.80 -9.05
C ALA A 28 1.49 -9.15 -9.68
N ARG A 29 1.49 -9.23 -11.02
CA ARG A 29 1.20 -10.47 -11.75
C ARG A 29 2.27 -11.54 -11.57
N GLU A 30 3.55 -11.17 -11.59
CA GLU A 30 4.66 -12.10 -11.34
C GLU A 30 4.57 -12.77 -9.97
N PHE A 31 4.04 -12.05 -8.97
CA PHE A 31 3.77 -12.58 -7.63
C PHE A 31 2.37 -13.19 -7.48
N GLY A 32 1.59 -13.35 -8.56
CA GLY A 32 0.32 -14.06 -8.51
C GLY A 32 -0.79 -13.32 -7.75
N CYS A 33 -0.88 -11.99 -7.90
CA CYS A 33 -2.04 -11.24 -7.37
C CYS A 33 -3.36 -11.77 -7.96
N SER A 34 -4.42 -11.80 -7.16
CA SER A 34 -5.75 -12.21 -7.63
C SER A 34 -6.43 -11.10 -8.42
N SER A 35 -6.26 -9.86 -8.00
CA SER A 35 -6.70 -8.70 -8.77
C SER A 35 -5.85 -7.47 -8.48
N GLN A 36 -5.96 -6.48 -9.35
CA GLN A 36 -5.32 -5.18 -9.16
C GLN A 36 -6.05 -4.11 -9.95
N TYR A 37 -6.00 -2.88 -9.44
CA TYR A 37 -6.53 -1.72 -10.14
C TYR A 37 -5.75 -0.47 -9.73
N ASN A 38 -5.91 0.59 -10.52
CA ASN A 38 -5.29 1.88 -10.28
C ASN A 38 -6.34 2.99 -10.25
N MET A 39 -6.11 3.97 -9.39
CA MET A 39 -6.96 5.14 -9.22
C MET A 39 -6.09 6.40 -9.18
N MET A 40 -6.63 7.50 -9.66
CA MET A 40 -5.98 8.80 -9.56
C MET A 40 -6.70 9.63 -8.50
N GLU A 41 -5.97 9.99 -7.44
CA GLU A 41 -6.44 10.97 -6.46
C GLU A 41 -5.92 12.35 -6.83
N LEU A 42 -6.86 13.27 -7.02
CA LEU A 42 -6.57 14.68 -7.26
C LEU A 42 -7.24 15.51 -6.18
N GLU A 43 -6.47 16.36 -5.51
CA GLU A 43 -7.01 17.39 -4.62
C GLU A 43 -6.47 18.75 -5.03
N GLY A 44 -7.28 19.78 -4.82
CA GLY A 44 -6.94 21.14 -5.15
C GLY A 44 -7.88 22.14 -4.50
N TYR A 45 -7.45 23.41 -4.51
CA TYR A 45 -8.28 24.53 -4.09
C TYR A 45 -8.31 25.58 -5.19
N GLY A 46 -9.52 25.93 -5.65
CA GLY A 46 -9.72 26.81 -6.80
C GLY A 46 -9.06 26.24 -8.06
N ARG A 47 -8.13 27.00 -8.65
CA ARG A 47 -7.40 26.62 -9.88
C ARG A 47 -6.08 25.89 -9.64
N LYS A 48 -5.73 25.59 -8.37
CA LYS A 48 -4.44 24.98 -8.01
C LYS A 48 -4.63 23.54 -7.56
N ILE A 49 -4.06 22.60 -8.31
CA ILE A 49 -3.91 21.21 -7.89
C ILE A 49 -2.79 21.14 -6.83
N THR A 50 -3.14 20.71 -5.62
CA THR A 50 -2.22 20.59 -4.47
C THR A 50 -1.75 19.16 -4.27
N LYS A 51 -2.57 18.16 -4.64
CA LYS A 51 -2.24 16.74 -4.56
C LYS A 51 -2.60 16.04 -5.87
N SER A 52 -1.70 15.17 -6.31
CA SER A 52 -1.88 14.35 -7.50
C SER A 52 -1.14 13.05 -7.27
N GLU A 53 -1.87 12.05 -6.81
CA GLU A 53 -1.33 10.74 -6.42
C GLU A 53 -1.94 9.67 -7.33
N SER A 54 -1.09 8.79 -7.84
CA SER A 54 -1.52 7.56 -8.48
C SER A 54 -1.53 6.48 -7.40
N ILE A 55 -2.71 5.94 -7.11
CA ILE A 55 -2.90 4.84 -6.16
C ILE A 55 -3.01 3.54 -6.93
N HIS A 56 -2.29 2.53 -6.51
CA HIS A 56 -2.37 1.17 -7.01
C HIS A 56 -2.78 0.26 -5.88
N VAL A 57 -3.85 -0.49 -6.08
CA VAL A 57 -4.31 -1.49 -5.13
C VAL A 57 -4.03 -2.85 -5.75
N VAL A 58 -3.31 -3.68 -5.01
CA VAL A 58 -2.98 -5.05 -5.42
C VAL A 58 -3.51 -6.01 -4.38
N ILE A 59 -4.36 -6.93 -4.80
CA ILE A 59 -5.08 -7.86 -3.93
C ILE A 59 -4.50 -9.26 -4.11
N TYR A 60 -4.27 -9.94 -2.99
CA TYR A 60 -3.80 -11.32 -2.92
C TYR A 60 -4.80 -12.13 -2.10
N ASP A 61 -5.13 -13.33 -2.56
CA ASP A 61 -5.92 -14.26 -1.76
C ASP A 61 -5.12 -14.79 -0.57
N ASP A 62 -5.79 -15.26 0.48
CA ASP A 62 -5.15 -15.72 1.72
C ASP A 62 -4.08 -16.80 1.49
N GLU A 63 -4.32 -17.69 0.53
CA GLU A 63 -3.39 -18.76 0.13
C GLU A 63 -2.06 -18.21 -0.43
N ASN A 64 -2.07 -16.98 -0.95
CA ASN A 64 -0.95 -16.31 -1.60
C ASN A 64 -0.27 -15.25 -0.72
N VAL A 65 -0.46 -15.29 0.61
CA VAL A 65 0.16 -14.34 1.56
C VAL A 65 1.70 -14.31 1.46
N SER A 66 2.32 -15.46 1.19
CA SER A 66 3.78 -15.54 1.01
C SER A 66 4.25 -14.80 -0.24
N SER A 67 3.46 -14.84 -1.31
CA SER A 67 3.74 -14.11 -2.55
C SER A 67 3.56 -12.61 -2.36
N MET A 68 2.55 -12.18 -1.60
CA MET A 68 2.40 -10.78 -1.18
C MET A 68 3.66 -10.27 -0.46
N TYR A 69 4.24 -11.05 0.46
CA TYR A 69 5.50 -10.68 1.11
C TYR A 69 6.66 -10.53 0.12
N GLY A 70 6.73 -11.38 -0.90
CA GLY A 70 7.69 -11.26 -2.00
C GLY A 70 7.51 -9.96 -2.78
N PHE A 71 6.27 -9.64 -3.14
CA PHE A 71 5.91 -8.41 -3.83
C PHE A 71 6.28 -7.16 -3.01
N ILE A 72 5.92 -7.10 -1.73
CA ILE A 72 6.27 -5.99 -0.83
C ILE A 72 7.79 -5.77 -0.79
N ARG A 73 8.58 -6.85 -0.69
CA ARG A 73 10.05 -6.77 -0.72
C ARG A 73 10.56 -6.20 -2.04
N GLU A 74 10.01 -6.65 -3.15
CA GLU A 74 10.45 -6.23 -4.48
C GLU A 74 10.09 -4.77 -4.77
N ILE A 75 8.86 -4.33 -4.43
CA ILE A 75 8.44 -2.92 -4.55
C ILE A 75 9.34 -2.00 -3.73
N LYS A 76 9.66 -2.39 -2.50
CA LYS A 76 10.61 -1.65 -1.64
C LYS A 76 11.99 -1.56 -2.26
N LYS A 77 12.52 -2.69 -2.77
CA LYS A 77 13.84 -2.77 -3.39
C LYS A 77 13.94 -1.88 -4.63
N LEU A 78 12.94 -1.94 -5.50
CA LEU A 78 12.89 -1.15 -6.74
C LEU A 78 12.57 0.33 -6.49
N LYS A 79 12.03 0.67 -5.32
CA LYS A 79 11.61 2.04 -4.94
C LYS A 79 10.64 2.65 -5.96
N ILE A 80 9.81 1.82 -6.58
CA ILE A 80 8.85 2.25 -7.61
C ILE A 80 7.58 2.81 -7.01
N ALA A 81 7.25 2.56 -5.76
CA ALA A 81 6.13 3.21 -5.10
C ALA A 81 6.32 3.21 -3.58
N PHE A 82 5.56 4.06 -2.90
CA PHE A 82 5.42 4.02 -1.45
C PHE A 82 4.30 3.06 -1.09
N ILE A 83 4.54 2.21 -0.09
CA ILE A 83 3.48 1.38 0.49
C ILE A 83 2.71 2.25 1.47
N GLU A 84 1.45 2.55 1.17
CA GLU A 84 0.60 3.41 2.00
C GLU A 84 -0.06 2.66 3.12
N CYS A 85 -0.71 1.53 2.81
CA CYS A 85 -1.27 0.65 3.81
C CYS A 85 -1.40 -0.77 3.26
N ILE A 86 -1.55 -1.71 4.18
CA ILE A 86 -1.88 -3.10 3.90
C ILE A 86 -3.01 -3.47 4.85
N TYR A 87 -4.08 -4.04 4.32
CA TYR A 87 -5.26 -4.40 5.10
C TYR A 87 -5.83 -5.74 4.62
N ARG A 88 -6.63 -6.39 5.47
CA ARG A 88 -7.42 -7.56 5.07
C ARG A 88 -8.57 -7.10 4.20
N ASP A 89 -8.62 -7.60 2.98
CA ASP A 89 -9.73 -7.37 2.04
C ASP A 89 -10.87 -8.34 2.37
N ASP A 90 -11.45 -8.11 3.54
CA ASP A 90 -12.66 -8.76 4.07
C ASP A 90 -13.69 -7.68 4.47
N CYS A 91 -14.84 -8.10 4.97
CA CYS A 91 -15.91 -7.16 5.34
C CYS A 91 -15.52 -6.15 6.43
N THR A 92 -14.39 -6.35 7.15
CA THR A 92 -13.96 -5.50 8.26
C THR A 92 -12.83 -4.54 7.91
N CYS A 93 -12.15 -4.71 6.76
CA CYS A 93 -11.04 -3.87 6.29
C CYS A 93 -9.96 -3.68 7.39
N ASP A 94 -9.57 -4.77 8.03
CA ASP A 94 -8.65 -4.71 9.18
C ASP A 94 -7.24 -4.31 8.75
N LEU A 95 -6.80 -3.15 9.26
CA LEU A 95 -5.56 -2.51 8.83
C LEU A 95 -4.34 -3.14 9.52
N LEU A 96 -3.50 -3.82 8.74
CA LEU A 96 -2.31 -4.55 9.19
C LEU A 96 -1.06 -3.66 9.22
N TYR A 97 -0.99 -2.70 8.31
CA TYR A 97 0.07 -1.72 8.22
C TYR A 97 -0.44 -0.40 7.64
N ALA A 98 0.07 0.72 8.14
CA ALA A 98 -0.10 2.04 7.55
C ALA A 98 1.21 2.84 7.61
N SER A 99 1.49 3.54 6.52
CA SER A 99 2.61 4.46 6.38
C SER A 99 2.42 5.68 7.26
N GLY A 100 3.53 6.36 7.58
CA GLY A 100 3.47 7.63 8.28
C GLY A 100 2.72 8.72 7.49
N HIS A 101 2.65 8.60 6.16
CA HIS A 101 1.90 9.52 5.30
C HIS A 101 0.40 9.26 5.39
N TYR A 102 -0.03 7.99 5.28
CA TYR A 102 -1.41 7.56 5.48
C TYR A 102 -1.95 8.03 6.84
N LEU A 103 -1.20 7.79 7.92
CA LEU A 103 -1.59 8.13 9.29
C LEU A 103 -1.76 9.64 9.54
N LYS A 104 -1.19 10.50 8.71
CA LYS A 104 -1.36 11.96 8.81
C LYS A 104 -2.68 12.44 8.22
N LYS A 105 -3.32 11.62 7.38
CA LYS A 105 -4.63 11.92 6.78
C LYS A 105 -5.80 11.60 7.72
N LEU A 106 -5.55 10.78 8.73
CA LEU A 106 -6.55 10.36 9.72
C LEU A 106 -6.65 11.37 10.87
N ASP A 107 -7.79 11.36 11.56
CA ASP A 107 -7.94 12.06 12.83
C ASP A 107 -6.97 11.50 13.88
N LYS A 108 -6.58 12.36 14.83
CA LYS A 108 -5.57 12.03 15.84
C LYS A 108 -5.92 10.79 16.67
N PRO A 109 -7.15 10.62 17.20
CA PRO A 109 -7.56 9.39 17.89
C PRO A 109 -7.35 8.12 17.06
N THR A 110 -7.84 8.09 15.82
CA THR A 110 -7.72 6.91 14.94
C THR A 110 -6.26 6.63 14.60
N SER A 111 -5.49 7.65 14.25
CA SER A 111 -4.06 7.55 13.96
C SER A 111 -3.28 6.94 15.13
N LEU A 112 -3.58 7.36 16.37
CA LEU A 112 -2.94 6.82 17.56
C LEU A 112 -3.33 5.35 17.82
N LYS A 113 -4.59 4.98 17.58
CA LYS A 113 -5.06 3.60 17.71
C LYS A 113 -4.29 2.66 16.77
N ILE A 114 -4.18 3.03 15.49
CA ILE A 114 -3.46 2.25 14.48
C ILE A 114 -1.95 2.18 14.80
N ARG A 115 -1.35 3.29 15.25
CA ARG A 115 0.06 3.27 15.69
C ARG A 115 0.31 2.29 16.83
N ARG A 116 -0.63 2.14 17.75
CA ARG A 116 -0.52 1.19 18.87
C ARG A 116 -0.64 -0.24 18.37
N SER A 117 -1.62 -0.55 17.52
CA SER A 117 -1.79 -1.91 16.96
C SER A 117 -0.56 -2.36 16.16
N MET A 118 0.07 -1.46 15.39
CA MET A 118 1.30 -1.80 14.65
C MET A 118 2.54 -1.96 15.54
N LYS A 119 2.55 -1.45 16.79
CA LYS A 119 3.69 -1.65 17.70
C LYS A 119 3.67 -3.02 18.35
N SER A 120 2.47 -3.54 18.60
CA SER A 120 2.24 -4.86 19.18
C SER A 120 1.18 -5.58 18.35
N PRO A 121 1.57 -6.10 17.16
CA PRO A 121 0.62 -6.74 16.26
C PRO A 121 0.09 -8.00 16.92
N SER A 122 -1.23 -8.20 16.87
CA SER A 122 -1.86 -9.43 17.36
C SER A 122 -1.82 -10.57 16.34
N ASP A 123 -1.49 -10.25 15.09
CA ASP A 123 -1.52 -11.17 13.95
C ASP A 123 -0.11 -11.40 13.40
N GLN A 124 0.23 -12.66 13.20
CA GLN A 124 1.51 -13.09 12.61
C GLN A 124 1.75 -12.46 11.23
N VAL A 125 0.70 -12.23 10.44
CA VAL A 125 0.80 -11.60 9.13
C VAL A 125 1.26 -10.15 9.26
N ALA A 126 0.66 -9.39 10.17
CA ALA A 126 1.04 -8.02 10.46
C ALA A 126 2.49 -7.93 10.98
N GLU A 127 2.90 -8.83 11.87
CA GLU A 127 4.30 -8.90 12.32
C GLU A 127 5.29 -9.09 11.17
N ASN A 128 4.98 -10.00 10.24
CA ASN A 128 5.85 -10.29 9.10
C ASN A 128 5.92 -9.10 8.14
N ILE A 129 4.79 -8.44 7.87
CA ILE A 129 4.75 -7.20 7.09
C ILE A 129 5.65 -6.14 7.73
N ILE A 130 5.52 -5.92 9.04
CA ILE A 130 6.31 -4.91 9.75
C ILE A 130 7.80 -5.25 9.72
N LYS A 131 8.18 -6.53 9.89
CA LYS A 131 9.56 -7.00 9.74
C LYS A 131 10.10 -6.69 8.35
N ILE A 132 9.34 -7.01 7.30
CA ILE A 132 9.72 -6.74 5.90
C ILE A 132 9.88 -5.24 5.65
N ILE A 133 8.96 -4.42 6.17
CA ILE A 133 8.97 -2.96 5.95
C ILE A 133 10.09 -2.28 6.74
N ASN A 134 10.45 -2.77 7.92
CA ASN A 134 11.53 -2.20 8.72
C ASN A 134 12.92 -2.69 8.32
N ASN A 135 13.03 -3.85 7.66
CA ASN A 135 14.33 -4.32 7.17
C ASN A 135 14.84 -3.40 6.04
N LYS A 136 16.06 -2.90 6.19
CA LYS A 136 16.71 -1.94 5.28
C LYS A 136 17.31 -2.63 4.07
#